data_AF-A0A950T404-F1
#
_entry.id   AF-A0A950T404-F1
#
_cell.length_a   1.000
_cell.length_b   1.000
_cell.length_c   1.000
_cell.angle_alpha   90.00
_cell.angle_beta   90.00
_cell.angle_gamma   90.00
#
_symmetry.space_group_name_H-M   'P 1'
#
loop_
_entity.id
_entity.type
_entity.pdbx_description
1 polymer ?
#
loop_
_entity_poly.entity_id
_entity_poly.type
_entity_poly.pdbx_seq_one_letter_code
_entity_poly.pdbx_strand_id
1 'polypeptide(L)'
;MAYGLKSSSEMTEEQHSNKSSHKPATRRKFLFNSLASATVIVPATLLATQTAQAATKAACKTSAYRIFNEIKSDEDAHVSFLYEALGKFARPKPTFQSLKQRDLDTFVRLSQTIENIGVGAYLMAAPAISNKGYLSAAGSILTIEARHAGYLNSLVNLPLSTNGSFDKPISQAQVVQDVMPFITSLNGGPDPAKPLKSDIDILNFALLLEFLEATFYDINVPHFYG
;
A
#
# COMPACT_ATOMS: atom_id res chain seq x y z
N MET A 1 -16.91 -36.79 -41.42
CA MET A 1 -17.71 -35.86 -42.27
C MET A 1 -17.34 -34.44 -41.90
N ALA A 2 -17.20 -33.54 -42.86
CA ALA A 2 -16.71 -32.18 -42.64
C ALA A 2 -17.62 -31.15 -43.32
N TYR A 3 -18.05 -30.16 -42.53
CA TYR A 3 -18.65 -28.88 -42.94
C TYR A 3 -18.36 -27.90 -41.78
N GLY A 4 -18.11 -26.61 -41.97
CA GLY A 4 -18.05 -25.81 -43.19
C GLY A 4 -18.29 -24.34 -42.82
N LEU A 5 -17.32 -23.46 -43.07
CA LEU A 5 -17.37 -22.03 -42.69
C LEU A 5 -18.48 -21.25 -43.43
N LYS A 6 -19.00 -20.18 -42.81
CA LYS A 6 -19.35 -18.93 -43.53
C LYS A 6 -19.35 -17.68 -42.64
N SER A 7 -19.20 -16.54 -43.31
CA SER A 7 -18.90 -15.20 -42.77
C SER A 7 -19.88 -14.17 -43.35
N SER A 8 -19.85 -12.95 -42.78
CA SER A 8 -20.42 -11.69 -43.31
C SER A 8 -21.94 -11.53 -43.09
N SER A 9 -22.51 -10.32 -42.98
CA SER A 9 -22.03 -9.00 -43.46
C SER A 9 -22.44 -7.81 -42.57
N GLU A 10 -21.96 -6.63 -42.93
CA GLU A 10 -22.20 -5.31 -42.31
C GLU A 10 -23.65 -4.80 -42.41
N MET A 11 -23.95 -3.79 -41.59
CA MET A 11 -25.05 -2.81 -41.76
C MET A 11 -24.49 -1.41 -41.48
N THR A 12 -24.74 -0.46 -42.37
CA THR A 12 -24.24 0.93 -42.32
C THR A 12 -25.38 1.93 -42.43
N GLU A 13 -25.26 3.09 -41.76
CA GLU A 13 -25.83 4.42 -42.07
C GLU A 13 -25.29 5.39 -40.98
N GLU A 14 -24.51 6.43 -41.29
CA GLU A 14 -24.92 7.77 -41.77
C GLU A 14 -25.88 8.52 -40.82
N GLN A 15 -25.80 9.82 -40.58
CA GLN A 15 -24.79 10.90 -40.72
C GLN A 15 -25.35 12.08 -39.88
N HIS A 16 -24.53 13.04 -39.43
CA HIS A 16 -24.85 14.47 -39.61
C HIS A 16 -23.68 15.41 -39.26
N SER A 17 -23.57 16.47 -40.05
CA SER A 17 -22.52 17.50 -40.01
C SER A 17 -23.00 18.76 -39.30
N ASN A 18 -22.10 19.47 -38.61
CA ASN A 18 -22.00 20.92 -38.84
C ASN A 18 -20.60 21.49 -38.49
N LYS A 19 -20.11 22.41 -39.31
CA LYS A 19 -18.84 23.15 -39.12
C LYS A 19 -18.97 24.56 -39.70
N SER A 20 -18.72 25.59 -38.90
CA SER A 20 -18.70 27.00 -39.34
C SER A 20 -17.97 27.85 -38.29
N SER A 21 -17.25 28.96 -38.52
CA SER A 21 -16.43 29.54 -39.61
C SER A 21 -15.89 30.91 -39.07
N HIS A 22 -15.59 31.95 -39.88
CA HIS A 22 -14.60 33.01 -39.56
C HIS A 22 -15.08 34.49 -39.77
N LYS A 23 -14.48 35.59 -39.23
CA LYS A 23 -13.22 35.74 -38.43
C LYS A 23 -13.18 36.76 -37.23
N PRO A 24 -13.01 38.12 -37.33
CA PRO A 24 -12.03 38.76 -36.41
C PRO A 24 -12.34 40.13 -35.74
N ALA A 25 -11.46 40.47 -34.77
CA ALA A 25 -10.92 41.80 -34.40
C ALA A 25 -11.75 42.85 -33.59
N THR A 26 -11.15 43.34 -32.49
CA THR A 26 -10.50 44.68 -32.48
C THR A 26 -9.62 44.90 -31.23
N ARG A 27 -8.60 45.75 -31.37
CA ARG A 27 -7.60 46.06 -30.35
C ARG A 27 -7.91 47.44 -29.73
N ARG A 28 -8.10 47.55 -28.42
CA ARG A 28 -8.04 48.84 -27.71
C ARG A 28 -7.03 48.76 -26.57
N LYS A 29 -5.82 49.29 -26.82
CA LYS A 29 -4.92 49.70 -25.75
C LYS A 29 -5.44 51.02 -25.20
N PHE A 30 -5.86 51.05 -23.94
CA PHE A 30 -5.94 52.29 -23.17
C PHE A 30 -4.87 52.23 -22.09
N LEU A 31 -3.91 53.16 -22.16
CA LEU A 31 -2.97 53.43 -21.08
C LEU A 31 -3.72 54.25 -20.02
N PHE A 32 -3.78 53.75 -18.80
CA PHE A 32 -4.07 54.56 -17.63
C PHE A 32 -2.88 54.46 -16.67
N ASN A 33 -2.10 55.53 -16.59
CA ASN A 33 -1.22 55.76 -15.45
C ASN A 33 -2.10 56.12 -14.25
N SER A 34 -2.00 55.37 -13.16
CA SER A 34 -2.40 55.82 -11.84
C SER A 34 -1.44 55.26 -10.80
N LEU A 35 -0.98 56.13 -9.90
CA LEU A 35 -0.04 55.79 -8.84
C LEU A 35 -0.76 54.99 -7.75
N ALA A 36 -0.55 53.68 -7.72
CA ALA A 36 -0.91 52.87 -6.57
C ALA A 36 0.16 53.04 -5.48
N SER A 37 -0.21 53.72 -4.39
CA SER A 37 0.63 53.77 -3.19
C SER A 37 0.91 52.35 -2.70
N ALA A 38 2.18 51.99 -2.52
CA ALA A 38 2.58 50.70 -1.99
C ALA A 38 2.35 50.63 -0.47
N THR A 39 1.08 50.65 -0.05
CA THR A 39 0.73 50.09 1.26
C THR A 39 1.07 48.62 1.24
N VAL A 40 2.05 48.21 2.06
CA VAL A 40 2.28 46.79 2.37
C VAL A 40 1.13 46.32 3.25
N ILE A 41 -0.03 46.14 2.63
CA ILE A 41 -1.11 45.33 3.20
C ILE A 41 -0.56 43.91 3.17
N VAL A 42 0.03 43.46 4.28
CA VAL A 42 0.24 42.03 4.52
C VAL A 42 -1.16 41.43 4.46
N PRO A 43 -1.51 40.63 3.44
CA PRO A 43 -2.92 40.35 3.21
C PRO A 43 -3.45 39.51 4.37
N ALA A 44 -4.60 39.88 4.93
CA ALA A 44 -5.35 38.98 5.81
C ALA A 44 -5.56 37.62 5.11
N THR A 45 -5.66 37.62 3.78
CA THR A 45 -5.64 36.47 2.88
C THR A 45 -4.38 35.61 2.97
N LEU A 46 -3.18 36.19 3.11
CA LEU A 46 -1.90 35.45 3.20
C LEU A 46 -1.70 34.84 4.59
N LEU A 47 -2.20 35.50 5.63
CA LEU A 47 -2.24 34.93 6.97
C LEU A 47 -3.29 33.81 7.04
N ALA A 48 -4.47 34.03 6.45
CA ALA A 48 -5.55 33.04 6.36
C ALA A 48 -5.16 31.78 5.55
N THR A 49 -4.44 31.92 4.43
CA THR A 49 -3.94 30.76 3.67
C THR A 49 -2.85 30.01 4.41
N GLN A 50 -1.96 30.69 5.14
CA GLN A 50 -0.99 30.02 6.01
C GLN A 50 -1.65 29.28 7.18
N THR A 51 -2.65 29.87 7.85
CA THR A 51 -3.38 29.18 8.92
C THR A 51 -4.21 28.02 8.39
N ALA A 52 -4.85 28.16 7.22
CA ALA A 52 -5.56 27.05 6.58
C ALA A 52 -4.60 25.93 6.17
N GLN A 53 -3.45 26.25 5.58
CA GLN A 53 -2.45 25.25 5.20
C GLN A 53 -1.80 24.58 6.42
N ALA A 54 -1.60 25.30 7.52
CA ALA A 54 -1.15 24.74 8.79
C ALA A 54 -2.22 23.82 9.42
N ALA A 55 -3.50 24.21 9.40
CA ALA A 55 -4.61 23.38 9.87
C ALA A 55 -4.76 22.10 9.04
N THR A 56 -4.69 22.18 7.71
CA THR A 56 -4.70 21.01 6.82
C THR A 56 -3.49 20.11 7.06
N LYS A 57 -2.29 20.65 7.26
CA LYS A 57 -1.10 19.88 7.63
C LYS A 57 -1.24 19.19 8.99
N ALA A 58 -1.81 19.87 9.99
CA ALA A 58 -2.08 19.29 11.30
C ALA A 58 -3.13 18.16 11.22
N ALA A 59 -4.25 18.39 10.53
CA ALA A 59 -5.27 17.36 10.31
C ALA A 59 -4.74 16.15 9.52
N CYS A 60 -3.89 16.39 8.52
CA CYS A 60 -3.19 15.35 7.78
C CYS A 60 -2.24 14.55 8.70
N LYS A 61 -1.45 15.22 9.55
CA LYS A 61 -0.58 14.55 10.53
C LYS A 61 -1.39 13.69 11.52
N THR A 62 -2.51 14.21 12.04
CA THR A 62 -3.41 13.46 12.94
C THR A 62 -4.05 12.27 12.24
N SER A 63 -4.45 12.40 10.96
CA SER A 63 -5.00 11.27 10.20
C SER A 63 -3.95 10.22 9.88
N ALA A 64 -2.73 10.62 9.50
CA ALA A 64 -1.62 9.69 9.25
C ALA A 64 -1.24 8.95 10.54
N TYR A 65 -1.12 9.66 11.67
CA TYR A 65 -0.91 9.06 12.98
C TYR A 65 -1.95 7.99 13.30
N ARG A 66 -3.25 8.28 13.11
CA ARG A 66 -4.32 7.30 13.37
C ARG A 66 -4.13 6.04 12.53
N ILE A 67 -3.96 6.17 11.21
CA ILE A 67 -3.84 5.00 10.32
C ILE A 67 -2.56 4.20 10.60
N PHE A 68 -1.42 4.86 10.88
CA PHE A 68 -0.20 4.13 11.24
C PHE A 68 -0.28 3.41 12.59
N ASN A 69 -1.09 3.88 13.55
CA ASN A 69 -1.39 3.10 14.76
C ASN A 69 -2.40 1.97 14.51
N GLU A 70 -3.32 2.15 13.58
CA GLU A 70 -4.29 1.13 13.15
C GLU A 70 -3.53 -0.07 12.56
N ILE A 71 -2.70 0.17 11.54
CA ILE A 71 -1.78 -0.84 10.96
C ILE A 71 -0.93 -1.50 12.06
N LYS A 72 -0.22 -0.70 12.88
CA LYS A 72 0.61 -1.19 13.98
C LYS A 72 -0.14 -2.08 14.99
N SER A 73 -1.44 -1.84 15.20
CA SER A 73 -2.29 -2.64 16.08
C SER A 73 -2.85 -3.89 15.39
N ASP A 74 -3.07 -3.82 14.07
CA ASP A 74 -3.49 -4.94 13.26
C ASP A 74 -2.34 -5.97 13.15
N GLU A 75 -1.09 -5.55 12.92
CA GLU A 75 0.07 -6.46 12.90
C GLU A 75 0.29 -7.18 14.25
N ASP A 76 0.15 -6.47 15.36
CA ASP A 76 0.19 -7.08 16.70
C ASP A 76 -0.92 -8.14 16.87
N ALA A 77 -2.10 -7.89 16.28
CA ALA A 77 -3.22 -8.80 16.30
C ALA A 77 -3.02 -10.00 15.35
N HIS A 78 -2.44 -9.80 14.16
CA HIS A 78 -2.07 -10.86 13.22
C HIS A 78 -1.04 -11.82 13.84
N VAL A 79 0.03 -11.28 14.45
CA VAL A 79 1.01 -12.04 15.23
C VAL A 79 0.29 -12.88 16.29
N SER A 80 -0.54 -12.24 17.12
CA SER A 80 -1.23 -12.89 18.24
C SER A 80 -2.13 -14.03 17.74
N PHE A 81 -2.92 -13.75 16.71
CA PHE A 81 -3.84 -14.70 16.09
C PHE A 81 -3.12 -15.92 15.50
N LEU A 82 -2.03 -15.72 14.75
CA LEU A 82 -1.23 -16.83 14.21
C LEU A 82 -0.55 -17.63 15.32
N TYR A 83 -0.04 -16.97 16.36
CA TYR A 83 0.60 -17.63 17.50
C TYR A 83 -0.39 -18.53 18.25
N GLU A 84 -1.64 -18.08 18.44
CA GLU A 84 -2.73 -18.89 19.00
C GLU A 84 -3.11 -20.06 18.08
N ALA A 85 -3.27 -19.82 16.77
CA ALA A 85 -3.62 -20.86 15.79
C ALA A 85 -2.55 -21.97 15.67
N LEU A 86 -1.28 -21.61 15.85
CA LEU A 86 -0.14 -22.52 15.84
C LEU A 86 0.07 -23.21 17.20
N GLY A 87 -0.24 -22.54 18.31
CA GLY A 87 -0.03 -23.03 19.67
C GLY A 87 1.39 -23.54 19.89
N LYS A 88 1.54 -24.79 20.34
CA LYS A 88 2.85 -25.43 20.57
C LYS A 88 3.73 -25.60 19.32
N PHE A 89 3.19 -25.36 18.12
CA PHE A 89 3.92 -25.41 16.86
C PHE A 89 4.41 -24.03 16.38
N ALA A 90 4.09 -22.96 17.12
CA ALA A 90 4.58 -21.62 16.83
C ALA A 90 6.11 -21.57 16.92
N ARG A 91 6.75 -20.91 15.96
CA ARG A 91 8.19 -20.65 15.99
C ARG A 91 8.50 -19.38 16.79
N PRO A 92 9.69 -19.30 17.42
CA PRO A 92 10.09 -18.13 18.18
C PRO A 92 10.20 -16.89 17.29
N LYS A 93 9.87 -15.72 17.84
CA LYS A 93 10.09 -14.42 17.20
C LYS A 93 11.56 -14.28 16.78
N PRO A 94 11.88 -13.94 15.52
CA PRO A 94 13.25 -13.68 15.08
C PRO A 94 13.88 -12.46 15.77
N THR A 95 15.20 -12.35 15.63
CA THR A 95 15.94 -11.12 15.93
C THR A 95 16.11 -10.34 14.62
N PHE A 96 15.61 -9.10 14.60
CA PHE A 96 15.63 -8.24 13.42
C PHE A 96 16.68 -7.10 13.50
N GLN A 97 17.05 -6.58 12.33
CA GLN A 97 17.99 -5.49 12.12
C GLN A 97 17.47 -4.51 11.05
N SER A 98 18.07 -3.32 10.97
CA SER A 98 17.84 -2.34 9.90
C SER A 98 16.40 -1.84 9.74
N LEU A 99 15.51 -2.09 10.70
CA LEU A 99 14.10 -1.70 10.65
C LEU A 99 13.86 -0.21 10.97
N LYS A 100 14.70 0.43 11.79
CA LYS A 100 14.53 1.84 12.14
C LYS A 100 14.84 2.74 10.94
N GLN A 101 13.85 3.49 10.48
CA GLN A 101 13.98 4.42 9.36
C GLN A 101 14.48 5.80 9.82
N ARG A 102 15.09 6.52 8.87
CA ARG A 102 15.75 7.81 9.13
C ARG A 102 14.82 9.02 9.02
N ASP A 103 13.79 8.90 8.20
CA ASP A 103 12.85 9.97 7.87
C ASP A 103 11.49 9.38 7.46
N LEU A 104 10.47 10.25 7.40
CA LEU A 104 9.10 9.82 7.13
C LEU A 104 8.92 9.26 5.70
N ASP A 105 9.69 9.72 4.71
CA ASP A 105 9.62 9.21 3.34
C ASP A 105 10.16 7.78 3.25
N THR A 106 11.30 7.50 3.88
CA THR A 106 11.83 6.13 3.98
C THR A 106 10.93 5.20 4.79
N PHE A 107 10.28 5.69 5.85
CA PHE A 107 9.25 4.94 6.57
C PHE A 107 8.06 4.57 5.69
N VAL A 108 7.43 5.54 5.03
CA VAL A 108 6.26 5.31 4.16
C VAL A 108 6.59 4.38 3.00
N ARG A 109 7.79 4.51 2.38
CA ARG A 109 8.23 3.63 1.28
C ARG A 109 8.50 2.20 1.73
N LEU A 110 9.15 2.00 2.89
CA LEU A 110 9.39 0.65 3.37
C LEU A 110 8.10 0.00 3.87
N SER A 111 7.22 0.75 4.53
CA SER A 111 5.83 0.33 4.83
C SER A 111 5.14 -0.16 3.55
N GLN A 112 5.10 0.67 2.50
CA GLN A 112 4.50 0.29 1.22
C GLN A 112 5.12 -0.99 0.63
N THR A 113 6.44 -1.19 0.80
CA THR A 113 7.14 -2.36 0.27
C THR A 113 6.76 -3.64 1.01
N ILE A 114 6.86 -3.66 2.35
CA ILE A 114 6.59 -4.86 3.16
C ILE A 114 5.12 -5.31 3.01
N GLU A 115 4.18 -4.37 3.03
CA GLU A 115 2.74 -4.65 2.93
C GLU A 115 2.34 -5.25 1.57
N ASN A 116 2.97 -4.80 0.47
CA ASN A 116 2.79 -5.43 -0.83
C ASN A 116 3.48 -6.84 -0.88
N ILE A 117 4.50 -7.08 -0.06
CA ILE A 117 5.10 -8.41 0.15
C ILE A 117 4.13 -9.31 0.96
N GLY A 118 3.52 -8.81 2.03
CA GLY A 118 2.49 -9.48 2.83
C GLY A 118 1.33 -9.97 1.95
N VAL A 119 0.68 -9.06 1.21
CA VAL A 119 -0.36 -9.39 0.21
C VAL A 119 0.10 -10.49 -0.76
N GLY A 120 1.31 -10.35 -1.32
CA GLY A 120 1.86 -11.31 -2.28
C GLY A 120 2.17 -12.68 -1.66
N ALA A 121 2.62 -12.71 -0.41
CA ALA A 121 2.93 -13.93 0.34
C ALA A 121 1.66 -14.69 0.73
N TYR A 122 0.64 -13.98 1.23
CA TYR A 122 -0.67 -14.57 1.53
C TYR A 122 -1.35 -15.14 0.28
N LEU A 123 -1.30 -14.44 -0.85
CA LEU A 123 -1.81 -14.95 -2.14
C LEU A 123 -1.04 -16.18 -2.64
N MET A 124 0.28 -16.24 -2.40
CA MET A 124 1.11 -17.39 -2.74
C MET A 124 0.78 -18.61 -1.87
N ALA A 125 0.56 -18.39 -0.57
CA ALA A 125 0.24 -19.42 0.41
C ALA A 125 -1.18 -19.97 0.28
N ALA A 126 -2.18 -19.12 0.03
CA ALA A 126 -3.60 -19.46 0.02
C ALA A 126 -3.98 -20.76 -0.74
N PRO A 127 -3.54 -21.01 -1.99
CA PRO A 127 -3.90 -22.24 -2.72
C PRO A 127 -3.27 -23.52 -2.14
N ALA A 128 -2.23 -23.41 -1.31
CA ALA A 128 -1.57 -24.54 -0.67
C ALA A 128 -2.20 -24.93 0.68
N ILE A 129 -3.02 -24.06 1.29
CA ILE A 129 -3.64 -24.32 2.59
C ILE A 129 -4.76 -25.36 2.46
N SER A 130 -4.57 -26.50 3.11
CA SER A 130 -5.51 -27.63 3.07
C SER A 130 -6.69 -27.43 4.02
N ASN A 131 -6.42 -27.08 5.28
CA ASN A 131 -7.41 -26.85 6.33
C ASN A 131 -8.24 -25.59 6.06
N LYS A 132 -9.57 -25.73 6.02
CA LYS A 132 -10.48 -24.64 5.68
C LYS A 132 -10.63 -23.58 6.78
N GLY A 133 -10.38 -23.92 8.04
CA GLY A 133 -10.25 -22.94 9.12
C GLY A 133 -9.03 -22.04 8.90
N TYR A 134 -7.87 -22.62 8.63
CA TYR A 134 -6.65 -21.88 8.32
C TYR A 134 -6.75 -21.07 7.02
N LEU A 135 -7.42 -21.58 5.99
CA LEU A 135 -7.66 -20.84 4.75
C LEU A 135 -8.59 -19.64 4.98
N SER A 136 -9.66 -19.80 5.76
CA SER A 136 -10.55 -18.69 6.13
C SER A 136 -9.82 -17.62 6.94
N ALA A 137 -8.94 -18.05 7.85
CA ALA A 137 -8.12 -17.20 8.69
C ALA A 137 -7.07 -16.39 7.91
N ALA A 138 -6.32 -17.06 7.04
CA ALA A 138 -5.39 -16.41 6.11
C ALA A 138 -6.12 -15.45 5.16
N GLY A 139 -7.35 -15.81 4.75
CA GLY A 139 -8.23 -14.96 3.96
C GLY A 139 -8.64 -13.67 4.69
N SER A 140 -8.92 -13.71 6.00
CA SER A 140 -9.21 -12.49 6.76
C SER A 140 -8.02 -11.53 6.80
N ILE A 141 -6.83 -12.04 7.16
CA ILE A 141 -5.59 -11.25 7.24
C ILE A 141 -5.28 -10.61 5.89
N LEU A 142 -5.26 -11.39 4.80
CA LEU A 142 -5.02 -10.89 3.43
C LEU A 142 -5.90 -9.70 3.03
N THR A 143 -7.14 -9.59 3.53
CA THR A 143 -7.97 -8.40 3.22
C THR A 143 -7.57 -7.15 3.99
N ILE A 144 -6.94 -7.30 5.16
CA ILE A 144 -6.39 -6.21 5.96
C ILE A 144 -5.07 -5.73 5.32
N GLU A 145 -4.13 -6.65 5.04
CA GLU A 145 -2.92 -6.43 4.22
C GLU A 145 -3.22 -5.60 2.96
N ALA A 146 -4.23 -6.02 2.18
CA ALA A 146 -4.58 -5.34 0.94
C ALA A 146 -5.11 -3.90 1.13
N ARG A 147 -5.70 -3.59 2.29
CA ARG A 147 -6.15 -2.24 2.64
C ARG A 147 -4.98 -1.37 3.08
N HIS A 148 -4.08 -1.90 3.90
CA HIS A 148 -2.86 -1.23 4.33
C HIS A 148 -1.95 -0.93 3.13
N ALA A 149 -1.61 -1.95 2.33
CA ALA A 149 -0.89 -1.82 1.07
C ALA A 149 -1.54 -0.80 0.13
N GLY A 150 -2.87 -0.82 -0.01
CA GLY A 150 -3.62 0.14 -0.84
C GLY A 150 -3.55 1.58 -0.35
N TYR A 151 -3.65 1.79 0.96
CA TYR A 151 -3.45 3.11 1.58
C TYR A 151 -2.02 3.62 1.34
N LEU A 152 -1.01 2.79 1.60
CA LEU A 152 0.40 3.15 1.49
C LEU A 152 0.82 3.39 0.04
N ASN A 153 0.32 2.58 -0.91
CA ASN A 153 0.43 2.82 -2.34
C ASN A 153 -0.08 4.23 -2.71
N SER A 154 -1.22 4.67 -2.14
CA SER A 154 -1.75 6.02 -2.38
C SER A 154 -0.86 7.14 -1.84
N LEU A 155 -0.19 6.94 -0.69
CA LEU A 155 0.75 7.92 -0.12
C LEU A 155 2.00 8.14 -0.98
N VAL A 156 2.44 7.12 -1.71
CA VAL A 156 3.58 7.20 -2.64
C VAL A 156 3.18 7.52 -4.10
N ASN A 157 1.91 7.87 -4.34
CA ASN A 157 1.33 8.18 -5.65
C ASN A 157 1.32 6.97 -6.62
N LEU A 158 1.14 5.76 -6.11
CA LEU A 158 0.89 4.54 -6.89
C LEU A 158 -0.60 4.17 -6.91
N PRO A 159 -1.07 3.35 -7.87
CA PRO A 159 -2.42 2.79 -7.85
C PRO A 159 -2.62 1.89 -6.61
N LEU A 160 -3.86 1.78 -6.12
CA LEU A 160 -4.19 1.02 -4.90
C LEU A 160 -3.65 -0.42 -4.92
N SER A 161 -3.69 -1.08 -6.08
CA SER A 161 -2.88 -2.27 -6.35
C SER A 161 -1.86 -1.97 -7.45
N THR A 162 -0.60 -2.28 -7.17
CA THR A 162 0.50 -2.21 -8.15
C THR A 162 0.39 -3.28 -9.24
N ASN A 163 -0.48 -4.29 -9.06
CA ASN A 163 -0.70 -5.39 -9.98
C ASN A 163 -1.86 -5.16 -10.98
N GLY A 164 -2.69 -4.14 -10.75
CA GLY A 164 -3.90 -3.84 -11.52
C GLY A 164 -5.17 -4.33 -10.80
N SER A 165 -6.17 -4.81 -11.53
CA SER A 165 -7.47 -5.23 -10.95
C SER A 165 -7.41 -6.55 -10.17
N PHE A 166 -6.28 -7.25 -10.18
CA PHE A 166 -6.07 -8.52 -9.49
C PHE A 166 -4.65 -8.53 -8.91
N ASP A 167 -4.53 -8.58 -7.59
CA ASP A 167 -3.23 -8.77 -6.95
C ASP A 167 -2.63 -10.14 -7.26
N LYS A 168 -1.30 -10.19 -7.28
CA LYS A 168 -0.54 -11.35 -7.75
C LYS A 168 0.27 -11.95 -6.61
N PRO A 169 0.36 -13.29 -6.55
CA PRO A 169 1.24 -13.95 -5.60
C PRO A 169 2.70 -13.60 -5.90
N ILE A 170 3.47 -13.35 -4.85
CA ILE A 170 4.94 -13.23 -4.91
C ILE A 170 5.52 -14.58 -4.52
N SER A 171 6.45 -15.10 -5.31
CA SER A 171 7.02 -16.44 -5.04
C SER A 171 7.72 -16.48 -3.67
N GLN A 172 7.65 -17.61 -2.97
CA GLN A 172 8.32 -17.80 -1.67
C GLN A 172 9.81 -17.37 -1.71
N ALA A 173 10.53 -17.70 -2.79
CA ALA A 173 11.93 -17.31 -2.96
C ALA A 173 12.14 -15.79 -3.04
N GLN A 174 11.22 -15.07 -3.68
CA GLN A 174 11.24 -13.61 -3.76
C GLN A 174 10.90 -12.97 -2.40
N VAL A 175 9.85 -13.46 -1.72
CA VAL A 175 9.51 -13.03 -0.35
C VAL A 175 10.73 -13.18 0.57
N VAL A 176 11.38 -14.36 0.56
CA VAL A 176 12.61 -14.63 1.33
C VAL A 176 13.73 -13.66 0.95
N GLN A 177 13.97 -13.44 -0.35
CA GLN A 177 15.01 -12.51 -0.82
C GLN A 177 14.82 -11.09 -0.25
N ASP A 178 13.56 -10.62 -0.20
CA ASP A 178 13.24 -9.25 0.18
C ASP A 178 13.23 -9.04 1.70
N VAL A 179 12.88 -10.07 2.49
CA VAL A 179 12.84 -9.97 3.97
C VAL A 179 14.13 -10.36 4.68
N MET A 180 14.94 -11.26 4.10
CA MET A 180 16.18 -11.74 4.73
C MET A 180 17.19 -10.65 5.14
N PRO A 181 17.36 -9.51 4.43
CA PRO A 181 18.23 -8.41 4.87
C PRO A 181 17.88 -7.84 6.25
N PHE A 182 16.63 -8.00 6.71
CA PHE A 182 16.15 -7.54 8.01
C PHE A 182 16.29 -8.59 9.13
N ILE A 183 16.66 -9.84 8.82
CA ILE A 183 16.71 -10.95 9.80
C ILE A 183 18.17 -11.20 10.20
N THR A 184 18.52 -10.94 11.46
CA THR A 184 19.84 -11.29 12.03
C THR A 184 19.88 -12.74 12.49
N SER A 185 18.78 -13.24 13.07
CA SER A 185 18.69 -14.61 13.59
C SER A 185 17.25 -15.09 13.60
N LEU A 186 17.01 -16.31 13.12
CA LEU A 186 15.72 -16.99 13.21
C LEU A 186 15.43 -17.55 14.62
N ASN A 187 16.36 -17.39 15.57
CA ASN A 187 16.22 -17.80 16.98
C ASN A 187 15.84 -19.30 17.17
N GLY A 188 16.25 -20.17 16.24
CA GLY A 188 15.91 -21.59 16.21
C GLY A 188 14.72 -21.95 15.32
N GLY A 189 14.08 -20.96 14.69
CA GLY A 189 13.12 -21.18 13.61
C GLY A 189 13.75 -21.83 12.36
N PRO A 190 12.93 -22.46 11.50
CA PRO A 190 13.41 -23.05 10.25
C PRO A 190 13.83 -21.95 9.26
N ASP A 191 14.83 -22.27 8.44
CA ASP A 191 15.19 -21.49 7.25
C ASP A 191 13.94 -21.27 6.35
N PRO A 192 13.52 -20.01 6.10
CA PRO A 192 12.29 -19.71 5.37
C PRO A 192 12.40 -19.99 3.86
N ALA A 193 13.58 -20.30 3.33
CA ALA A 193 13.74 -20.81 1.96
C ALA A 193 13.33 -22.29 1.80
N LYS A 194 13.06 -23.01 2.90
CA LYS A 194 12.65 -24.42 2.84
C LYS A 194 11.22 -24.57 2.30
N PRO A 195 10.92 -25.61 1.49
CA PRO A 195 9.58 -25.81 0.96
C PRO A 195 8.52 -25.89 2.06
N LEU A 196 7.43 -25.14 1.90
CA LEU A 196 6.27 -25.17 2.79
C LEU A 196 5.45 -26.44 2.47
N LYS A 197 5.60 -27.50 3.28
CA LYS A 197 5.04 -28.84 2.99
C LYS A 197 3.74 -29.13 3.71
N SER A 198 3.33 -28.27 4.63
CA SER A 198 2.15 -28.42 5.47
C SER A 198 1.58 -27.07 5.83
N ASP A 199 0.30 -27.03 6.23
CA ASP A 199 -0.33 -25.82 6.75
C ASP A 199 0.44 -25.23 7.95
N ILE A 200 1.11 -26.06 8.75
CA ILE A 200 1.96 -25.60 9.88
C ILE A 200 3.23 -24.91 9.39
N ASP A 201 3.82 -25.35 8.26
CA ASP A 201 4.95 -24.63 7.66
C ASP A 201 4.47 -23.30 7.07
N ILE A 202 3.31 -23.30 6.40
CA ILE A 202 2.70 -22.10 5.81
C ILE A 202 2.38 -21.05 6.88
N LEU A 203 1.68 -21.43 7.97
CA LEU A 203 1.33 -20.51 9.05
C LEU A 203 2.56 -19.99 9.81
N ASN A 204 3.61 -20.80 9.96
CA ASN A 204 4.87 -20.32 10.54
C ASN A 204 5.67 -19.41 9.59
N PHE A 205 5.52 -19.58 8.28
CA PHE A 205 6.07 -18.65 7.29
C PHE A 205 5.32 -17.32 7.31
N ALA A 206 3.99 -17.32 7.44
CA ALA A 206 3.22 -16.11 7.67
C ALA A 206 3.64 -15.42 8.98
N LEU A 207 3.67 -16.15 10.10
CA LEU A 207 4.08 -15.62 11.42
C LEU A 207 5.48 -14.97 11.41
N LEU A 208 6.39 -15.42 10.56
CA LEU A 208 7.69 -14.78 10.35
C LEU A 208 7.56 -13.37 9.74
N LEU A 209 6.64 -13.17 8.80
CA LEU A 209 6.34 -11.88 8.16
C LEU A 209 5.62 -10.96 9.14
N GLU A 210 4.56 -11.43 9.81
CA GLU A 210 3.86 -10.66 10.85
C GLU A 210 4.82 -10.17 11.95
N PHE A 211 5.77 -11.02 12.37
CA PHE A 211 6.79 -10.61 13.35
C PHE A 211 7.73 -9.52 12.82
N LEU A 212 8.02 -9.48 11.51
CA LEU A 212 8.82 -8.44 10.87
C LEU A 212 8.04 -7.13 10.82
N GLU A 213 6.81 -7.16 10.33
CA GLU A 213 5.92 -6.01 10.16
C GLU A 213 5.52 -5.40 11.52
N ALA A 214 5.06 -6.19 12.49
CA ALA A 214 4.79 -5.72 13.85
C ALA A 214 6.03 -5.06 14.49
N THR A 215 7.21 -5.67 14.36
CA THR A 215 8.46 -5.08 14.91
C THR A 215 8.85 -3.79 14.19
N PHE A 216 8.63 -3.72 12.88
CA PHE A 216 8.91 -2.53 12.09
C PHE A 216 8.00 -1.36 12.51
N TYR A 217 6.71 -1.61 12.70
CA TYR A 217 5.77 -0.57 13.16
C TYR A 217 5.96 -0.20 14.63
N ASP A 218 6.22 -1.16 15.53
CA ASP A 218 6.63 -0.93 16.92
C ASP A 218 7.80 0.06 17.03
N ILE A 219 8.78 -0.03 16.12
CA ILE A 219 9.95 0.84 16.12
C ILE A 219 9.61 2.21 15.55
N ASN A 220 8.89 2.28 14.44
CA ASN A 220 8.81 3.51 13.62
C ASN A 220 7.60 4.39 13.94
N VAL A 221 6.45 3.83 14.31
CA VAL A 221 5.25 4.64 14.65
C VAL A 221 5.52 5.57 15.85
N PRO A 222 6.03 5.11 17.00
CA PRO A 222 6.43 6.01 18.07
C PRO A 222 7.65 6.88 17.70
N HIS A 223 8.51 6.47 16.76
CA HIS A 223 9.64 7.31 16.33
C HIS A 223 9.20 8.57 15.59
N PHE A 224 8.17 8.48 14.74
CA PHE A 224 7.71 9.61 13.91
C PHE A 224 6.49 10.35 14.46
N TYR A 225 5.75 9.74 15.39
CA TYR A 225 4.51 10.29 15.91
C TYR A 225 4.34 10.26 17.45
N GLY A 226 5.31 9.74 18.20
CA GLY A 226 5.37 9.84 19.67
C GLY A 226 5.88 11.20 20.18
#